data_AF-A0AAE8F823-F1
#
_entry.id   AF-A0AAE8F823-F1
#
_cell.length_a   1.000
_cell.length_b   1.000
_cell.length_c   1.000
_cell.angle_alpha   90.00
_cell.angle_beta   90.00
_cell.angle_gamma   90.00
#
_symmetry.space_group_name_H-M   'P 1'
#
loop_
_entity.id
_entity.type
_entity.pdbx_description
1 polymer ?
#
loop_
_entity_poly.entity_id
_entity_poly.type
_entity_poly.pdbx_seq_one_letter_code
_entity_poly.pdbx_strand_id
1 'polypeptide(L)' 'RTAYDTQELPASEGETVQLVLDDPESGWAWCRNADGREGWLPHRALTLD' A
#
# COMPACT_ATOMS: atom_id res chain seq x y z
N ARG A 1 -6.52 -5.63 -17.26
CA ARG A 1 -7.60 -4.99 -16.46
C ARG A 1 -7.04 -4.85 -15.06
N THR A 2 -6.46 -3.70 -14.75
CA THR A 2 -5.95 -3.39 -13.41
C THR A 2 -7.16 -3.42 -12.50
N ALA A 3 -7.28 -4.48 -11.69
CA ALA A 3 -8.29 -4.52 -10.67
C ALA A 3 -7.89 -3.43 -9.68
N TYR A 4 -8.56 -2.28 -9.75
CA TYR A 4 -8.62 -1.37 -8.63
C TYR A 4 -9.46 -2.09 -7.57
N ASP A 5 -8.82 -3.01 -6.88
CA ASP A 5 -9.38 -3.66 -5.71
C ASP A 5 -9.48 -2.57 -4.65
N THR A 6 -10.68 -2.10 -4.28
CA THR A 6 -10.84 -0.96 -3.34
C THR A 6 -10.43 -1.31 -1.90
N GLN A 7 -9.86 -2.50 -1.67
CA GLN A 7 -9.42 -2.92 -0.35
C GLN A 7 -8.22 -2.08 0.15
N GLU A 8 -8.45 -1.25 1.16
CA GLU A 8 -7.40 -0.58 1.91
C GLU A 8 -6.70 -1.57 2.85
N LEU A 9 -5.38 -1.44 3.00
CA LEU A 9 -4.62 -2.22 3.97
C LEU A 9 -4.63 -1.48 5.32
N PRO A 10 -5.22 -2.03 6.39
CA PRO A 10 -5.02 -1.45 7.71
C PRO A 10 -3.55 -1.60 8.11
N ALA A 11 -2.86 -0.48 8.30
CA ALA A 11 -1.48 -0.41 8.73
C ALA A 11 -1.34 0.57 9.90
N SER A 12 -0.37 0.33 10.78
CA SER A 12 -0.03 1.25 11.89
C SER A 12 1.18 2.13 11.53
N GLU A 13 1.29 3.31 12.16
CA GLU A 13 2.49 4.15 12.01
C GLU A 13 3.75 3.38 12.44
N GLY A 14 4.78 3.39 11.59
CA GLY A 14 6.03 2.64 11.80
C GLY A 14 5.98 1.17 11.37
N GLU A 15 4.85 0.69 10.86
CA GLU A 15 4.76 -0.66 10.28
C GLU A 15 5.52 -0.73 8.95
N THR A 16 6.37 -1.74 8.79
CA THR A 16 7.07 -2.00 7.53
C THR A 16 6.17 -2.83 6.61
N VAL A 17 5.91 -2.31 5.42
CA VAL A 17 5.17 -2.99 4.37
C VAL A 17 6.02 -3.13 3.12
N GLN A 18 5.77 -4.17 2.34
CA GLN A 18 6.40 -4.37 1.04
C GLN A 18 5.58 -3.66 -0.03
N LEU A 19 6.22 -2.79 -0.80
CA LEU A 19 5.59 -2.15 -1.96
C LEU A 19 5.45 -3.18 -3.09
N VAL A 20 4.21 -3.45 -3.51
CA VAL A 20 3.89 -4.43 -4.57
C VAL A 20 3.60 -3.71 -5.89
N LEU A 21 2.85 -2.60 -5.82
CA LEU A 21 2.57 -1.73 -6.96
C LEU A 21 2.60 -0.28 -6.50
N ASP A 22 3.30 0.55 -7.26
CA ASP A 22 3.35 2.00 -7.06
C ASP A 22 2.47 2.68 -8.11
N ASP A 23 1.54 3.53 -7.67
CA ASP A 23 0.73 4.39 -8.55
C ASP A 23 0.76 5.84 -8.02
N PRO A 24 1.88 6.55 -8.26
CA PRO A 24 2.04 7.92 -7.81
C PRO A 24 1.13 8.90 -8.56
N GLU A 25 0.64 8.55 -9.76
CA GLU A 25 -0.31 9.37 -10.51
C GLU A 25 -1.68 9.42 -9.81
N SER A 26 -2.12 8.29 -9.24
CA SER A 26 -3.32 8.21 -8.42
C SER A 26 -3.08 8.64 -6.96
N GLY A 27 -1.82 8.66 -6.50
CA GLY A 27 -1.44 8.95 -5.12
C GLY A 27 -1.60 7.76 -4.16
N TRP A 28 -1.63 6.54 -4.70
CA TRP A 28 -1.80 5.30 -3.95
C TRP A 28 -0.75 4.25 -4.29
N ALA A 29 -0.50 3.35 -3.36
CA ALA A 29 0.41 2.23 -3.52
C ALA A 29 -0.24 0.97 -2.96
N TRP A 30 -0.13 -0.14 -3.69
CA TRP A 30 -0.56 -1.44 -3.20
C TRP A 30 0.60 -2.05 -2.41
N CYS A 31 0.33 -2.34 -1.14
CA CYS A 31 1.32 -2.84 -0.21
C CYS A 31 0.92 -4.20 0.33
N ARG A 32 1.90 -4.97 0.80
CA ARG A 32 1.73 -6.22 1.52
C ARG A 32 2.39 -6.13 2.90
N ASN A 33 1.67 -6.46 3.95
CA ASN A 33 2.24 -6.49 5.31
C ASN A 33 2.92 -7.84 5.63
N ALA A 34 3.54 -7.93 6.81
CA ALA A 34 4.21 -9.14 7.27
C ALA A 34 3.27 -10.36 7.44
N ASP A 35 1.97 -10.13 7.68
CA ASP A 35 0.95 -11.18 7.76
C ASP A 35 0.49 -11.67 6.36
N GLY A 36 1.07 -11.12 5.29
CA GLY A 36 0.71 -11.45 3.91
C GLY A 36 -0.61 -10.82 3.44
N ARG A 37 -1.19 -9.90 4.21
CA ARG A 37 -2.37 -9.13 3.80
C ARG A 37 -1.95 -8.04 2.83
N GLU A 38 -2.80 -7.79 1.84
CA GLU A 38 -2.57 -6.79 0.81
C GLU A 38 -3.69 -5.76 0.77
N GLY A 39 -3.35 -4.56 0.33
CA GLY A 39 -4.30 -3.49 0.14
C GLY A 39 -3.63 -2.16 -0.23
N TRP A 40 -4.45 -1.17 -0.57
CA TRP A 40 -3.98 0.17 -0.87
C TRP A 40 -3.60 0.94 0.39
N LEU A 41 -2.49 1.66 0.30
CA LEU A 41 -2.09 2.71 1.22
C LEU A 41 -1.85 4.01 0.43
N PRO A 42 -2.26 5.17 0.97
CA PRO A 42 -2.00 6.44 0.30
C PRO A 42 -0.51 6.74 0.36
N HIS A 43 0.06 7.27 -0.72
CA HIS A 43 1.49 7.59 -0.80
C HIS A 43 1.99 8.44 0.37
N ARG A 44 1.15 9.37 0.85
CA ARG A 44 1.48 10.25 1.99
C ARG A 44 1.72 9.51 3.30
N ALA A 45 1.23 8.28 3.43
CA ALA A 45 1.41 7.43 4.60
C ALA A 45 2.66 6.55 4.50
N LEU A 46 3.30 6.50 3.32
CA LEU A 46 4.51 5.73 3.09
C LEU A 46 5.73 6.65 3.18
N THR A 47 6.77 6.14 3.84
CA THR A 47 8.11 6.73 3.80
C THR A 47 9.04 5.67 3.21
N LEU A 48 9.78 6.04 2.17
CA LEU A 48 10.81 5.19 1.61
C LEU A 48 12.09 5.42 2.44
N ASP A 49 12.59 4.36 3.05
CA ASP A 49 13.91 4.34 3.71
C ASP A 49 15.01 3.98 2.70
#